data_AF-I6E5T0-F1
#
_entry.id   AF-I6E5T0-F1
#
_cell.length_a   1.000
_cell.length_b   1.000
_cell.length_c   1.000
_cell.angle_alpha   90.00
_cell.angle_beta   90.00
_cell.angle_gamma   90.00
#
_symmetry.space_group_name_H-M   'P 1'
#
loop_
_entity.id
_entity.type
_entity.pdbx_description
1 polymer ?
#
loop_
_entity_poly.entity_id
_entity_poly.type
_entity_poly.pdbx_seq_one_letter_code
_entity_poly.pdbx_strand_id
1 'polypeptide(L)'
;MMSNVKKKDVPLISISLVAILFIAAALSLFPQQSADAANAIYTFVTRTLGSAVQVLVLLAMGLVIYLATSKYGNIRLGEGKPEYSTLSWLFMFICAGLGSSTLYWGVAEWAYYYQTPGLNIAPRSQQALEFSVPYSFFHWGISA
;
A
#
# COMPACT_ATOMS: atom_id res chain seq x y z
N MET A 1 0.58 37.78 -17.78
CA MET A 1 1.89 38.19 -17.23
C MET A 1 1.96 37.76 -15.77
N MET A 2 2.33 36.51 -15.50
CA MET A 2 2.74 36.02 -14.17
C MET A 2 3.82 34.98 -14.41
N SER A 3 5.09 35.39 -14.41
CA SER A 3 6.21 34.47 -14.37
C SER A 3 6.26 33.85 -12.97
N ASN A 4 5.44 32.82 -12.77
CA ASN A 4 5.43 32.05 -11.53
C ASN A 4 6.65 31.13 -11.56
N VAL A 5 7.82 31.67 -11.22
CA VAL A 5 9.03 30.86 -11.04
C VAL A 5 8.73 29.92 -9.87
N LYS A 6 8.47 28.63 -10.17
CA LYS A 6 8.38 27.57 -9.16
C LYS A 6 9.63 27.64 -8.29
N LYS A 7 9.50 28.19 -7.07
CA LYS A 7 10.56 28.11 -6.06
C LYS A 7 10.72 26.63 -5.74
N LYS A 8 11.91 26.08 -6.01
CA LYS A 8 12.26 24.73 -5.58
C LYS A 8 12.26 24.71 -4.06
N ASP A 9 11.60 23.72 -3.46
CA ASP A 9 11.66 23.50 -2.01
C ASP A 9 13.00 22.86 -1.66
N VAL A 10 14.05 23.69 -1.64
CA VAL A 10 15.43 23.25 -1.38
C VAL A 10 15.54 22.55 -0.02
N PRO A 11 14.94 23.04 1.09
CA PRO A 11 14.97 22.33 2.36
C PRO A 11 14.43 20.90 2.27
N LEU A 12 13.25 20.70 1.69
CA LEU A 12 12.64 19.38 1.55
C LEU A 12 13.51 18.43 0.71
N ILE A 13 14.03 18.95 -0.41
CA ILE A 13 14.88 18.18 -1.32
C ILE A 13 16.18 17.77 -0.62
N SER A 14 16.84 18.70 0.07
CA SER A 14 18.10 18.44 0.75
C SER A 14 17.94 17.43 1.90
N ILE A 15 16.91 17.57 2.72
CA ILE A 15 16.65 16.63 3.83
C ILE A 15 16.37 15.23 3.30
N SER A 16 15.50 15.12 2.29
CA SER A 16 15.17 13.83 1.65
C SER A 16 16.41 13.17 1.05
N LEU A 17 17.24 13.93 0.33
CA LEU A 17 18.44 13.41 -0.31
C LEU A 17 19.47 12.93 0.72
N VAL A 18 19.70 13.70 1.78
CA VAL A 18 20.61 13.31 2.87
C VAL A 18 20.10 12.03 3.55
N ALA A 19 18.79 11.94 3.84
CA ALA A 19 18.21 10.74 4.45
C ALA A 19 18.38 9.50 3.56
N ILE A 20 18.09 9.62 2.25
CA ILE A 20 18.24 8.50 1.30
C ILE A 20 19.70 8.07 1.19
N LEU A 21 20.64 9.02 1.03
CA LEU A 21 22.06 8.71 0.92
C LEU A 21 22.60 8.07 2.20
N PHE A 22 22.18 8.57 3.36
CA PHE A 22 22.56 8.00 4.65
C PHE A 22 22.06 6.56 4.79
N ILE A 23 20.78 6.30 4.50
CA ILE A 23 20.21 4.95 4.59
C ILE A 23 20.89 4.01 3.59
N ALA A 24 21.10 4.44 2.35
CA ALA A 24 21.78 3.65 1.32
C ALA A 24 23.23 3.32 1.72
N ALA A 25 23.96 4.29 2.28
CA ALA A 25 25.31 4.07 2.78
C ALA A 25 25.33 3.11 3.97
N ALA A 26 24.42 3.25 4.93
CA ALA A 26 24.32 2.36 6.08
C ALA A 26 24.04 0.91 5.65
N LEU A 27 23.08 0.70 4.75
CA LEU A 27 22.73 -0.60 4.20
C LEU A 27 23.90 -1.24 3.44
N SER A 28 24.70 -0.44 2.73
CA SER A 28 25.81 -0.93 1.91
C SER A 28 27.07 -1.22 2.72
N LEU A 29 27.37 -0.40 3.73
CA LEU A 29 28.58 -0.51 4.54
C LEU A 29 28.42 -1.48 5.72
N PHE A 30 27.19 -1.65 6.24
CA PHE A 30 26.89 -2.47 7.41
C PHE A 30 25.66 -3.38 7.15
N PRO A 31 25.73 -4.31 6.18
CA PRO A 31 24.56 -5.05 5.71
C PRO A 31 23.93 -5.93 6.80
N GLN A 32 24.75 -6.64 7.60
CA GLN A 32 24.23 -7.54 8.64
C GLN A 32 23.55 -6.75 9.76
N GLN A 33 24.23 -5.71 10.28
CA GLN A 33 23.69 -4.88 11.35
C GLN A 33 22.41 -4.15 10.90
N SER A 34 22.38 -3.70 9.64
CA SER A 34 21.20 -3.06 9.08
C SER A 34 20.03 -4.03 8.94
N ALA A 35 20.27 -5.29 8.54
CA ALA A 35 19.25 -6.32 8.49
C ALA A 35 18.69 -6.66 9.88
N ASP A 36 19.56 -6.80 10.88
CA ASP A 36 19.16 -7.07 12.26
C ASP A 36 18.32 -5.92 12.84
N ALA A 37 18.75 -4.67 12.61
CA ALA A 37 18.00 -3.49 13.00
C ALA A 37 16.64 -3.40 12.29
N ALA A 38 16.60 -3.66 10.98
CA ALA A 38 15.36 -3.67 10.20
C ALA A 38 14.39 -4.74 10.70
N ASN A 39 14.87 -5.94 11.01
CA ASN A 39 14.06 -7.02 11.57
C ASN A 39 13.53 -6.69 12.98
N ALA A 40 14.36 -6.05 13.81
CA ALA A 40 13.94 -5.61 15.14
C ALA A 40 12.83 -4.54 15.05
N ILE A 41 13.00 -3.55 14.17
CA ILE A 41 11.98 -2.52 13.91
C ILE A 41 10.71 -3.15 13.32
N TYR A 42 10.84 -4.00 12.31
CA TYR A 42 9.71 -4.71 11.70
C TYR A 42 8.92 -5.51 12.74
N THR A 43 9.60 -6.28 13.58
CA THR A 43 8.97 -7.07 14.65
C THR A 43 8.28 -6.18 15.67
N PHE A 44 8.94 -5.09 16.09
CA PHE A 44 8.37 -4.14 17.05
C PHE A 44 7.09 -3.49 16.50
N VAL A 45 7.14 -2.98 15.27
CA VAL A 45 6.03 -2.29 14.62
C VAL A 45 4.87 -3.25 14.37
N THR A 46 5.13 -4.43 13.79
CA THR A 46 4.06 -5.40 13.48
C THR A 46 3.39 -5.94 14.73
N ARG A 47 4.15 -6.20 15.82
CA ARG A 47 3.57 -6.64 17.09
C ARG A 47 2.78 -5.55 17.81
N THR A 48 3.24 -4.31 17.74
CA THR A 48 2.63 -3.20 18.50
C THR A 48 1.46 -2.57 17.76
N LEU A 49 1.61 -2.38 16.44
CA LEU A 49 0.66 -1.63 15.61
C LEU A 49 -0.18 -2.52 14.69
N GLY A 50 0.11 -3.82 14.56
CA GLY A 50 -0.57 -4.70 13.60
C GLY A 50 -2.10 -4.66 13.72
N SER A 51 -2.64 -4.85 14.93
CA SER A 51 -4.08 -4.78 15.18
C SER A 51 -4.66 -3.38 14.97
N ALA A 52 -3.93 -2.32 15.37
CA ALA A 52 -4.35 -0.94 15.17
C ALA A 52 -4.47 -0.59 13.68
N VAL A 53 -3.52 -1.06 12.85
CA VAL A 53 -3.56 -0.91 11.39
C VAL A 53 -4.77 -1.64 10.81
N GLN A 54 -5.06 -2.87 11.25
CA GLN A 54 -6.24 -3.61 10.76
C GLN A 54 -7.56 -2.90 11.09
N VAL A 55 -7.70 -2.35 12.30
CA VAL A 55 -8.87 -1.54 12.69
C VAL A 55 -8.94 -0.27 11.86
N LEU A 56 -7.82 0.40 11.60
CA LEU A 56 -7.79 1.60 10.78
C LEU A 56 -8.24 1.31 9.34
N VAL A 57 -7.79 0.20 8.74
CA VAL A 57 -8.24 -0.24 7.41
C VAL A 57 -9.75 -0.47 7.40
N LEU A 58 -10.29 -1.16 8.40
CA LEU A 58 -11.73 -1.38 8.53
C LEU A 58 -12.51 -0.05 8.64
N LEU A 59 -12.02 0.89 9.45
CA LEU A 59 -12.63 2.21 9.61
C LEU A 59 -12.54 3.05 8.32
N ALA A 60 -11.41 3.00 7.63
CA ALA A 60 -11.22 3.69 6.35
C ALA A 60 -12.16 3.15 5.27
N MET A 61 -12.29 1.82 5.17
CA MET A 61 -13.26 1.18 4.28
C MET A 61 -14.69 1.61 4.60
N GLY A 62 -15.07 1.61 5.89
CA GLY A 62 -16.36 2.11 6.34
C GLY A 62 -16.59 3.58 5.99
N LEU A 63 -15.57 4.42 6.15
CA LEU A 63 -15.61 5.84 5.79
C LEU A 63 -15.82 6.03 4.28
N VAL A 64 -15.09 5.31 3.43
CA VAL A 64 -15.22 5.43 1.97
C VAL A 64 -16.60 4.97 1.52
N ILE A 65 -17.13 3.87 2.05
CA ILE A 65 -18.49 3.40 1.77
C ILE A 65 -19.53 4.44 2.23
N TYR A 66 -19.35 5.02 3.42
CA TYR A 66 -20.22 6.08 3.91
C TYR A 66 -20.17 7.32 3.00
N LEU A 67 -18.98 7.78 2.60
CA LEU A 67 -18.84 8.91 1.70
C LEU A 67 -19.52 8.63 0.36
N ALA A 68 -19.34 7.43 -0.21
CA ALA A 68 -19.92 7.04 -1.50
C ALA A 68 -21.46 6.95 -1.47
N THR A 69 -22.05 6.50 -0.36
CA THR A 69 -23.51 6.24 -0.25
C THR A 69 -24.30 7.35 0.44
N SER A 70 -23.62 8.25 1.17
CA SER A 70 -24.27 9.38 1.85
C SER A 70 -24.45 10.58 0.92
N LYS A 71 -25.06 11.65 1.47
CA LYS A 71 -25.18 12.96 0.80
C LYS A 71 -23.84 13.53 0.31
N TYR A 72 -22.72 13.13 0.92
CA TYR A 72 -21.39 13.63 0.54
C TYR A 72 -20.90 13.07 -0.79
N GLY A 73 -21.39 11.88 -1.21
CA GLY A 73 -21.05 11.29 -2.51
C GLY A 73 -21.59 12.07 -3.70
N ASN A 74 -22.59 12.93 -3.46
CA ASN A 74 -23.13 13.85 -4.48
C ASN A 74 -22.29 15.13 -4.63
N ILE A 75 -21.28 15.34 -3.78
CA ILE A 75 -20.40 16.51 -3.89
C ILE A 75 -19.47 16.33 -5.07
N ARG A 76 -19.51 17.29 -5.99
CA ARG A 76 -18.60 17.35 -7.13
C ARG A 76 -17.28 17.97 -6.73
N LEU A 77 -16.18 17.29 -7.05
CA LEU A 77 -14.83 17.83 -6.88
C LEU A 77 -14.46 18.69 -8.09
N GLY A 78 -14.44 20.00 -7.90
CA GLY A 78 -14.12 20.99 -8.93
C GLY A 78 -15.33 21.51 -9.71
N GLU A 79 -15.06 22.43 -10.63
CA GLU A 79 -16.06 23.10 -11.46
C GLU A 79 -16.02 22.61 -12.92
N GLY A 80 -17.10 22.83 -13.68
CA GLY A 80 -17.14 22.51 -15.11
C GLY A 80 -17.43 21.04 -15.44
N LYS A 81 -17.13 20.60 -16.65
CA LYS A 81 -17.33 19.20 -17.12
C LYS A 81 -16.10 18.35 -16.74
N PRO A 82 -16.22 17.01 -16.59
CA PRO A 82 -15.06 16.16 -16.36
C PRO A 82 -14.04 16.32 -17.49
N GLU A 83 -12.77 16.41 -17.15
CA GLU A 83 -11.67 16.58 -18.11
C GLU A 83 -11.46 15.32 -18.97
N TYR A 84 -11.72 14.15 -18.39
CA TYR A 84 -11.58 12.86 -19.04
C TYR A 84 -12.93 12.14 -19.17
N SER A 85 -13.08 11.36 -20.25
CA SER A 85 -14.21 10.44 -20.38
C SER A 85 -14.19 9.40 -19.25
N THR A 86 -15.35 8.89 -18.85
CA THR A 86 -15.45 7.86 -17.80
C THR A 86 -14.58 6.65 -18.11
N LEU A 87 -14.52 6.21 -19.37
CA LEU A 87 -13.71 5.07 -19.76
C LEU A 87 -12.20 5.36 -19.60
N SER A 88 -11.74 6.52 -20.07
CA SER A 88 -10.35 6.94 -19.88
C SER A 88 -9.99 7.04 -18.40
N TRP A 89 -10.89 7.58 -17.58
CA TRP A 89 -10.73 7.68 -16.13
C TRP A 89 -10.60 6.32 -15.44
N LEU A 90 -11.42 5.34 -15.82
CA LEU A 90 -11.30 3.97 -15.31
C LEU A 90 -9.94 3.35 -15.65
N PHE A 91 -9.46 3.50 -16.89
CA PHE A 91 -8.15 2.99 -17.28
C PHE A 91 -6.99 3.69 -16.56
N MET A 92 -7.12 4.99 -16.24
CA MET A 92 -6.10 5.69 -15.44
C MET A 92 -5.93 5.05 -14.05
N PHE A 93 -7.00 4.60 -13.38
CA PHE A 93 -6.85 3.86 -12.13
C PHE A 93 -6.18 2.51 -12.30
N ILE A 94 -6.51 1.76 -13.36
CA ILE A 94 -5.88 0.48 -13.63
C ILE A 94 -4.37 0.70 -13.84
N CYS A 95 -3.98 1.69 -14.64
CA CYS A 95 -2.57 2.02 -14.86
C CYS A 95 -1.87 2.53 -13.60
N ALA A 96 -2.55 3.27 -12.74
CA ALA A 96 -1.99 3.75 -11.47
C ALA A 96 -1.82 2.63 -10.44
N GLY A 97 -2.69 1.62 -10.44
CA GLY A 97 -2.66 0.48 -9.51
C GLY A 97 -1.72 -0.65 -9.92
N LEU A 98 -1.42 -0.82 -11.21
CA LEU A 98 -0.53 -1.88 -11.70
C LEU A 98 0.94 -1.48 -11.55
N GLY A 99 1.63 -2.10 -10.59
CA GLY A 99 3.06 -1.93 -10.33
C GLY A 99 3.88 -3.22 -10.50
N SER A 100 5.20 -3.13 -10.35
CA SER A 100 6.06 -4.33 -10.35
C SER A 100 5.74 -5.28 -9.19
N SER A 101 5.33 -4.73 -8.04
CA SER A 101 4.91 -5.51 -6.86
C SER A 101 3.66 -6.35 -7.13
N THR A 102 2.66 -5.82 -7.83
CA THR A 102 1.44 -6.57 -8.18
C THR A 102 1.74 -7.76 -9.08
N LEU A 103 2.72 -7.65 -9.98
CA LEU A 103 3.13 -8.78 -10.83
C LEU A 103 3.87 -9.87 -10.04
N TYR A 104 4.74 -9.48 -9.10
CA TYR A 104 5.46 -10.42 -8.26
C TYR A 104 4.51 -11.16 -7.30
N TRP A 105 3.74 -10.42 -6.51
CA TRP A 105 2.84 -11.00 -5.52
C TRP A 105 1.61 -11.66 -6.16
N GLY A 106 1.11 -11.13 -7.28
CA GLY A 106 -0.02 -11.73 -8.01
C GLY A 106 0.22 -13.18 -8.44
N VAL A 107 1.49 -13.58 -8.64
CA VAL A 107 1.86 -14.96 -8.97
C VAL A 107 2.30 -15.77 -7.75
N ALA A 108 2.98 -15.15 -6.79
CA ALA A 108 3.63 -15.86 -5.68
C ALA A 108 2.78 -15.98 -4.40
N GLU A 109 1.84 -15.06 -4.18
CA GLU A 109 1.21 -14.86 -2.88
C GLU A 109 0.33 -16.05 -2.43
N TRP A 110 -0.43 -16.65 -3.35
CA TRP A 110 -1.21 -17.85 -3.03
C TRP A 110 -0.31 -19.00 -2.54
N ALA A 111 0.86 -19.18 -3.15
CA ALA A 111 1.81 -20.23 -2.78
C ALA A 111 2.46 -19.92 -1.43
N TYR A 112 2.63 -18.63 -1.11
CA TYR A 112 3.05 -18.18 0.20
C TYR A 112 1.98 -18.53 1.24
N TYR A 113 0.71 -18.20 1.03
CA TYR A 113 -0.37 -18.54 1.97
C TYR A 113 -0.65 -20.04 2.08
N TYR A 114 -0.41 -20.83 1.03
CA TYR A 114 -0.48 -22.28 1.15
C TYR A 114 0.59 -22.84 2.11
N GLN A 115 1.79 -22.23 2.13
CA GLN A 115 2.91 -22.66 2.98
C GLN A 115 2.88 -22.03 4.37
N THR A 116 2.38 -20.81 4.50
CA THR A 116 2.29 -20.06 5.75
C THR A 116 0.91 -19.38 5.84
N PRO A 117 -0.18 -20.15 6.02
CA PRO A 117 -1.55 -19.62 5.93
C PRO A 117 -1.93 -18.66 7.06
N GLY A 118 -1.16 -18.65 8.15
CA GLY A 118 -1.57 -17.94 9.37
C GLY A 118 -2.89 -18.49 9.90
N LEU A 119 -3.66 -17.64 10.61
CA LEU A 119 -5.04 -17.93 11.05
C LEU A 119 -5.24 -19.25 11.80
N ASN A 120 -4.18 -19.79 12.41
CA ASN A 120 -4.16 -21.11 13.05
C ASN A 120 -4.52 -22.28 12.11
N ILE A 121 -4.28 -22.13 10.80
CA ILE A 121 -4.47 -23.16 9.77
C ILE A 121 -3.16 -23.95 9.60
N ALA A 122 -3.26 -25.27 9.43
CA ALA A 122 -2.09 -26.11 9.19
C ALA A 122 -1.47 -25.84 7.80
N PRO A 123 -0.15 -25.57 7.71
CA PRO A 123 0.56 -25.46 6.43
C PRO A 123 0.32 -26.63 5.49
N ARG A 124 0.23 -26.35 4.19
CA ARG A 124 0.09 -27.35 3.11
C ARG A 124 -1.15 -28.26 3.21
N SER A 125 -2.12 -27.90 4.04
CA SER A 125 -3.40 -28.61 4.15
C SER A 125 -4.36 -28.23 3.03
N GLN A 126 -5.42 -29.02 2.85
CA GLN A 126 -6.53 -28.66 1.95
C GLN A 126 -7.13 -27.30 2.33
N GLN A 127 -7.32 -27.06 3.64
CA GLN A 127 -7.84 -25.77 4.13
C GLN A 127 -6.90 -24.61 3.80
N ALA A 128 -5.58 -24.78 3.91
CA ALA A 128 -4.62 -23.74 3.52
C ALA A 128 -4.73 -23.40 2.04
N LEU A 129 -4.97 -24.39 1.17
CA LEU A 129 -5.16 -24.18 -0.26
C LEU A 129 -6.47 -23.42 -0.51
N GLU A 130 -7.56 -23.84 0.12
CA GLU A 130 -8.89 -23.21 0.00
C GLU A 130 -8.88 -21.75 0.45
N PHE A 131 -8.12 -21.41 1.50
CA PHE A 131 -8.00 -20.04 2.02
C PHE A 131 -6.93 -19.20 1.32
N SER A 132 -5.97 -19.81 0.60
CA SER A 132 -4.86 -19.07 -0.02
C SER A 132 -5.33 -17.99 -1.00
N VAL A 133 -6.28 -18.32 -1.88
CA VAL A 133 -6.81 -17.39 -2.90
C VAL A 133 -7.73 -16.33 -2.30
N PRO A 134 -8.72 -16.65 -1.43
CA PRO A 134 -9.50 -15.64 -0.73
C PRO A 134 -8.65 -14.64 0.07
N TYR A 135 -7.55 -15.08 0.68
CA TYR A 135 -6.67 -14.21 1.45
C TYR A 135 -5.89 -13.24 0.55
N SER A 136 -5.48 -13.67 -0.65
CA SER A 136 -4.98 -12.75 -1.69
C SER A 136 -6.02 -11.71 -2.10
N PHE A 137 -7.28 -12.11 -2.32
CA PHE A 137 -8.34 -11.16 -2.65
C PHE A 137 -8.66 -10.19 -1.51
N PHE A 138 -8.44 -10.58 -0.25
CA PHE A 138 -8.56 -9.65 0.86
C PHE A 138 -7.52 -8.54 0.75
N HIS A 139 -6.23 -8.87 0.53
CA HIS A 139 -5.15 -7.89 0.43
C HIS A 139 -5.14 -7.03 -0.84
N TRP A 140 -5.67 -7.54 -1.95
CA TRP A 140 -5.71 -6.83 -3.24
C TRP A 140 -7.13 -6.41 -3.66
N GLY A 141 -8.10 -6.52 -2.76
CA GLY A 141 -9.50 -6.19 -2.98
C GLY A 141 -9.87 -4.83 -2.39
N ILE A 142 -11.06 -4.75 -1.83
CA ILE A 142 -11.62 -3.51 -1.27
C ILE A 142 -10.90 -2.96 -0.03
N SER A 143 -9.99 -3.75 0.55
CA SER A 143 -9.26 -3.37 1.77
C SER A 143 -7.86 -2.81 1.50
N ALA A 144 -7.41 -2.85 0.25
CA ALA A 144 -6.13 -2.28 -0.22
C ALA A 144 -6.18 -0.74 -0.24
#